data_AF-A0A914MQP9-F1
#
_entry.id   AF-A0A914MQP9-F1
#
_cell.length_a   1.000
_cell.length_b   1.000
_cell.length_c   1.000
_cell.angle_alpha   90.00
_cell.angle_beta   90.00
_cell.angle_gamma   90.00
#
_symmetry.space_group_name_H-M   'P 1'
#
loop_
_entity.id
_entity.type
_entity.pdbx_description
1 polymer ?
#
loop_
_entity_poly.entity_id
_entity_poly.type
_entity_poly.pdbx_seq_one_letter_code
_entity_poly.pdbx_strand_id
1 'polypeptide(L)'
;MFAFFQHQQQQNFQFHLQQIGENCVVCGDRASGHHYGVQSCEGCKGFFRRAIKECKVFQCARNRQCNVDKINRNRCQSCRLARQKIKIKSKFYLFI
;
A
#
# COMPACT_ATOMS: atom_id res chain seq x y z
N MET A 1 3.26 -37.61 17.03
CA MET A 1 2.19 -36.84 16.35
C MET A 1 2.02 -35.42 16.92
N PHE A 2 1.97 -35.23 18.24
CA PHE A 2 1.89 -33.90 18.87
C PHE A 2 3.09 -32.96 18.61
N ALA A 3 4.33 -33.48 18.63
CA ALA A 3 5.53 -32.67 18.37
C ALA A 3 5.61 -32.10 16.93
N PHE A 4 5.07 -32.84 15.94
CA PHE A 4 5.01 -32.38 14.54
C PHE A 4 3.99 -31.25 14.36
N PHE A 5 2.87 -31.31 15.09
CA PHE A 5 1.84 -30.27 15.10
C PHE A 5 2.34 -28.96 15.73
N GLN A 6 3.13 -29.04 16.81
CA GLN A 6 3.74 -27.87 17.46
C GLN A 6 4.83 -27.22 16.59
N HIS A 7 5.64 -28.01 15.88
CA HIS A 7 6.62 -27.45 14.93
C HIS A 7 5.95 -26.75 13.73
N GLN A 8 4.84 -27.28 13.21
CA GLN A 8 4.07 -26.59 12.17
C GLN A 8 3.47 -25.26 12.65
N GLN A 9 3.05 -25.15 13.92
CA GLN A 9 2.57 -23.88 14.48
C GLN A 9 3.68 -22.83 14.63
N GLN A 10 4.89 -23.24 15.04
CA GLN A 10 6.06 -22.35 15.11
C GLN A 10 6.49 -21.83 13.74
N GLN A 11 6.49 -22.69 12.70
CA GLN A 11 6.81 -22.26 11.33
C GLN A 11 5.78 -21.29 10.76
N ASN A 12 4.49 -21.52 11.02
CA ASN A 12 3.41 -20.59 10.62
C ASN A 12 3.55 -19.22 11.30
N PHE A 13 3.98 -19.18 12.58
CA PHE A 13 4.18 -17.93 13.30
C PHE A 13 5.39 -17.13 12.76
N GLN A 14 6.52 -17.80 12.46
CA GLN A 14 7.67 -17.14 11.83
C GLN A 14 7.33 -16.58 10.44
N PHE A 15 6.58 -17.33 9.63
CA PHE A 15 6.14 -16.86 8.32
C PHE A 15 5.24 -15.63 8.42
N HIS A 16 4.37 -15.58 9.44
CA HIS A 16 3.48 -14.44 9.66
C HIS A 16 4.21 -13.18 10.12
N LEU A 17 5.33 -13.30 10.86
CA LEU A 17 6.15 -12.17 11.30
C LEU A 17 6.93 -11.51 10.15
N GLN A 18 7.44 -12.30 9.19
CA GLN A 18 8.09 -11.75 7.99
C GLN A 18 7.12 -10.91 7.14
N GLN A 19 5.84 -11.29 7.09
CA GLN A 19 4.83 -10.62 6.25
C GLN A 19 4.36 -9.26 6.82
N ILE A 20 4.58 -8.97 8.11
CA ILE A 20 4.02 -7.78 8.79
C ILE A 20 4.69 -6.46 8.33
N GLY A 21 5.85 -6.52 7.67
CA GLY A 21 6.52 -5.34 7.09
C GLY A 21 6.52 -5.26 5.56
N GLU A 22 5.97 -6.26 4.86
CA GLU A 22 6.19 -6.45 3.42
C GLU A 22 5.04 -5.99 2.53
N ASN A 23 3.92 -5.53 3.10
CA ASN A 23 2.74 -5.16 2.32
C ASN A 23 2.61 -3.65 2.11
N CYS A 24 2.11 -3.29 0.94
CA CYS A 24 1.87 -1.91 0.54
C CYS A 24 0.78 -1.31 1.42
N VAL A 25 1.11 -0.27 2.20
CA VAL A 25 0.15 0.37 3.13
C VAL A 25 -1.04 1.04 2.44
N VAL A 26 -0.96 1.20 1.12
CA VAL A 26 -2.00 1.81 0.28
C VAL A 26 -3.05 0.79 -0.16
N CYS A 27 -2.62 -0.37 -0.68
CA CYS A 27 -3.51 -1.33 -1.35
C CYS A 27 -3.36 -2.78 -0.87
N GLY A 28 -2.45 -3.07 0.06
CA GLY A 28 -2.20 -4.40 0.60
C GLY A 28 -1.45 -5.37 -0.31
N ASP A 29 -1.11 -4.96 -1.54
CA ASP A 29 -0.26 -5.76 -2.45
C ASP A 29 1.17 -5.88 -1.92
N ARG A 30 1.94 -6.85 -2.40
CA ARG A 30 3.35 -7.03 -2.02
C ARG A 30 4.13 -5.74 -2.31
N ALA A 31 4.72 -5.15 -1.27
CA ALA A 31 5.55 -3.97 -1.43
C ALA A 31 6.92 -4.36 -2.00
N SER A 32 7.50 -3.45 -2.76
CA SER A 32 8.88 -3.57 -3.25
C SER A 32 9.88 -2.84 -2.34
N GLY A 33 9.38 -2.06 -1.38
CA GLY A 33 10.19 -1.31 -0.42
C GLY A 33 9.54 0.02 -0.04
N HIS A 34 10.34 0.92 0.52
CA HIS A 34 9.92 2.26 0.89
C HIS A 34 10.05 3.22 -0.29
N HIS A 35 8.94 3.80 -0.73
CA HIS A 35 8.91 4.85 -1.75
C HIS A 35 8.27 6.08 -1.15
N TYR A 36 8.93 7.23 -1.28
CA TYR A 36 8.42 8.52 -0.77
C TYR A 36 8.10 8.51 0.73
N GLY A 37 8.86 7.72 1.50
CA GLY A 37 8.72 7.60 2.95
C GLY A 37 7.65 6.59 3.42
N VAL A 38 7.08 5.77 2.52
CA VAL A 38 6.09 4.74 2.88
C VAL A 38 6.36 3.39 2.20
N GLN A 39 6.12 2.29 2.92
CA GLN A 39 6.17 0.94 2.36
C GLN A 39 5.09 0.78 1.28
N SER A 40 5.48 0.65 0.01
CA SER A 40 4.54 0.61 -1.10
C SER A 40 4.99 -0.31 -2.24
N CYS A 41 4.03 -0.74 -3.04
CA CYS A 41 4.28 -1.53 -4.26
C CYS A 41 4.59 -0.62 -5.45
N GLU A 42 5.23 -1.17 -6.49
CA GLU A 42 5.57 -0.43 -7.73
C GLU A 42 4.35 0.24 -8.38
N GLY A 43 3.18 -0.41 -8.32
CA GLY A 43 1.94 0.15 -8.85
C GLY A 43 1.48 1.43 -8.14
N CYS A 44 1.64 1.51 -6.81
CA CYS A 44 1.27 2.71 -6.06
C CYS A 44 2.36 3.79 -6.16
N LYS A 45 3.63 3.40 -6.07
CA LYS A 45 4.78 4.27 -6.35
C LYS A 45 4.62 5.03 -7.68
N GLY A 46 4.44 4.30 -8.78
CA GLY A 46 4.31 4.90 -10.11
C GLY A 46 3.03 5.71 -10.31
N PHE A 47 1.95 5.35 -9.62
CA PHE A 47 0.72 6.15 -9.62
C PHE A 47 0.89 7.47 -8.87
N PHE A 48 1.50 7.45 -7.68
CA PHE A 48 1.80 8.66 -6.92
C PHE A 48 2.69 9.63 -7.69
N ARG A 49 3.80 9.13 -8.24
CA ARG A 49 4.74 9.93 -9.05
C ARG A 49 4.04 10.68 -10.18
N ARG A 50 3.20 9.99 -10.97
CA ARG A 50 2.46 10.61 -12.07
C ARG A 50 1.44 11.62 -11.57
N ALA A 51 0.70 11.28 -10.51
CA ALA A 51 -0.30 12.17 -9.95
C ALA A 51 0.29 13.52 -9.49
N ILE A 52 1.48 13.49 -8.88
CA ILE A 52 2.19 14.71 -8.46
C ILE A 52 2.80 15.44 -9.65
N LYS A 53 3.57 14.75 -10.50
CA LYS A 53 4.25 15.34 -11.66
C LYS A 53 3.28 16.05 -12.63
N GLU A 54 2.12 15.45 -12.84
CA GLU A 54 1.10 15.98 -13.75
C GLU A 54 0.06 16.87 -13.04
N CYS A 55 0.24 17.14 -11.72
CA CYS A 55 -0.70 17.88 -10.89
C CYS A 55 -2.16 17.40 -11.06
N LYS A 56 -2.37 16.08 -11.20
CA LYS A 56 -3.69 15.52 -11.53
C LYS A 56 -4.67 15.71 -10.38
N VAL A 57 -5.79 16.36 -10.70
CA VAL A 57 -6.95 16.43 -9.81
C VAL A 57 -7.89 15.26 -10.15
N PHE A 58 -8.11 14.38 -9.18
CA PHE A 58 -9.02 13.24 -9.34
C PHE A 58 -10.30 13.46 -8.53
N GLN A 59 -11.44 13.21 -9.15
CA GLN A 59 -12.74 13.24 -8.48
C GLN A 59 -13.21 11.82 -8.12
N CYS A 60 -13.84 11.69 -6.96
CA CYS A 60 -14.52 10.46 -6.59
C CYS A 60 -15.97 10.54 -7.05
N ALA A 61 -16.45 9.52 -7.78
CA ALA A 61 -17.86 9.41 -8.18
C ALA A 61 -18.78 8.86 -7.06
N ARG A 62 -18.23 8.63 -5.86
CA ARG A 62 -18.93 8.08 -4.69
C ARG A 62 -18.66 9.00 -3.48
N ASN A 63 -18.72 8.45 -2.27
CA ASN A 63 -18.56 9.17 -1.00
C ASN A 63 -17.10 9.36 -0.52
N ARG A 64 -16.10 9.27 -1.40
CA ARG A 64 -14.65 9.31 -1.04
C ARG A 64 -14.19 8.21 -0.04
N GLN A 65 -14.95 7.14 0.13
CA GLN A 65 -14.62 6.00 1.00
C GLN A 65 -14.44 4.70 0.20
N CYS A 66 -13.96 4.80 -1.04
CA CYS A 66 -13.74 3.63 -1.88
C CYS A 66 -12.72 2.69 -1.22
N ASN A 67 -13.02 1.39 -1.18
CA ASN A 67 -12.03 0.39 -0.82
C ASN A 67 -10.86 0.40 -1.83
N VAL A 68 -9.64 0.42 -1.34
CA VAL A 68 -8.40 0.40 -2.12
C VAL A 68 -7.64 -0.84 -1.71
N ASP A 69 -7.85 -1.92 -2.47
CA ASP A 69 -7.16 -3.20 -2.34
C ASP A 69 -6.38 -3.52 -3.63
N LYS A 70 -5.65 -4.64 -3.67
CA LYS A 70 -4.84 -5.05 -4.83
C LYS A 70 -5.63 -5.09 -6.14
N ILE A 71 -6.88 -5.55 -6.09
CA ILE A 71 -7.74 -5.79 -7.25
C ILE A 71 -8.43 -4.49 -7.68
N ASN A 72 -8.89 -3.70 -6.71
CA ASN A 72 -9.80 -2.58 -6.91
C ASN A 72 -9.11 -1.21 -6.83
N ARG A 73 -7.79 -1.15 -6.57
CA ARG A 73 -7.04 0.12 -6.45
C ARG A 73 -7.21 1.07 -7.64
N ASN A 74 -7.48 0.57 -8.84
CA ASN A 74 -7.69 1.40 -10.03
C ASN A 74 -9.11 1.95 -10.18
N ARG A 75 -10.11 1.44 -9.42
CA ARG A 75 -11.52 1.87 -9.55
C ARG A 75 -11.76 3.31 -9.13
N CYS A 76 -10.95 3.86 -8.22
CA CYS A 76 -11.06 5.26 -7.80
C CYS A 76 -9.70 5.88 -7.53
N GLN A 77 -9.20 6.62 -8.51
CA GLN A 77 -7.91 7.32 -8.44
C GLN A 77 -7.89 8.37 -7.32
N SER A 78 -9.03 9.05 -7.08
CA SER A 78 -9.17 10.03 -6.01
C SER A 78 -8.93 9.43 -4.62
N CYS A 79 -9.62 8.33 -4.28
CA CYS A 79 -9.44 7.65 -2.99
C CYS A 79 -8.06 7.01 -2.86
N ARG A 80 -7.52 6.45 -3.96
CA ARG A 80 -6.17 5.89 -3.97
C ARG A 80 -5.11 6.96 -3.71
N LEU A 81 -5.24 8.14 -4.32
CA LEU A 81 -4.31 9.25 -4.09
C LEU A 81 -4.44 9.79 -2.66
N ALA A 82 -5.67 9.98 -2.17
CA ALA A 82 -5.93 10.42 -0.80
C ALA A 82 -5.31 9.48 0.23
N ARG A 83 -5.47 8.16 0.07
CA ARG A 83 -4.89 7.15 0.96
C ARG A 83 -3.36 7.21 0.99
N GLN A 84 -2.71 7.53 -0.13
CA GLN A 84 -1.26 7.74 -0.17
C GLN A 84 -0.85 9.03 0.55
N LYS A 85 -1.52 10.14 0.29
CA LYS A 85 -1.21 11.44 0.91
C LYS A 85 -1.32 11.40 2.44
N ILE A 86 -2.31 10.68 2.98
CA ILE A 86 -2.47 10.51 4.44
C ILE A 86 -1.30 9.72 5.07
N LYS A 87 -0.69 8.82 4.30
CA LYS A 87 0.41 7.97 4.79
C LYS A 87 1.79 8.62 4.62
N ILE A 88 1.93 9.56 3.68
CA ILE A 88 3.20 10.25 3.38
C ILE A 88 3.34 11.50 4.26
N LYS A 89 4.51 11.66 4.90
CA LYS A 89 4.81 12.87 5.69
C LYS A 89 4.97 14.07 4.75
N SER A 90 4.33 15.20 5.08
CA SER A 90 3.95 16.25 4.12
C SER A 90 5.09 16.99 3.38
N LYS A 91 6.36 16.73 3.71
CA LYS A 91 7.51 17.37 3.07
C LYS A 91 8.16 16.52 1.97
N PHE A 92 7.90 15.21 1.92
CA PHE A 92 8.58 14.33 0.96
C PHE A 92 8.09 14.49 -0.49
N TYR A 93 6.84 14.92 -0.70
CA TYR A 93 6.30 15.07 -2.05
C TYR A 93 6.64 16.40 -2.74
N LEU A 94 7.22 17.38 -2.02
CA LEU A 94 7.71 18.62 -2.64
C LEU A 94 8.98 18.39 -3.49
N PHE A 95 9.62 17.23 -3.35
CA PHE A 95 10.87 16.87 -4.02
C PHE A 95 10.68 15.75 -5.06
N ILE A 96 9.44 15.48 -5.49
CA ILE A 96 9.06 14.45 -6.50
C ILE A 96 8.59 15.14 -7.76
#